data_AF-A0A395XBN7-F1
#
_entry.id   AF-A0A395XBN7-F1
#
_cell.length_a   1.000
_cell.length_b   1.000
_cell.length_c   1.000
_cell.angle_alpha   90.00
_cell.angle_beta   90.00
_cell.angle_gamma   90.00
#
_symmetry.space_group_name_H-M   'P 1'
#
loop_
_entity.id
_entity.type
_entity.pdbx_description
1 polymer ?
#
loop_
_entity_poly.entity_id
_entity_poly.type
_entity_poly.pdbx_seq_one_letter_code
_entity_poly.pdbx_strand_id
1 'polypeptide(L)'
;MPAFLQSFIEAEQERSRRIEQLRKEIREFAKEEAGSSITEQILLFLADEMVEHLSEIDYELRMKFELYITPLIKRNYIYRYTGTFDRIRQAYIRERMKTPAGQRECEWKYKNEILFVPYHSDPVIVKSVETVRCRSNMVWNFKAAASEKLKRQIFTVLEYILKNYEISRLREYKLTGLQLFYEFCIREQITDIQLLELEQETAFQDYLKQKVEKEQRRKRLKSIVETARKVIFIETDETRWDATIWYLERFRIAKERINQSDSIEKISFQEVLQPKNRLLLQEYMKYEIGIGELALSTVYERFRTIRNFLQEISELEVTKCDASLIDVYLKNLQNGAMGAKTFNTNVSGIQFFMKFLEVKGYIKKVPFYASYYLEKQIPVHHDRSVEEDVYMEIIQNLSQFPEHLRMMFLHLWCVGLRISEVCTLKGDAYYIQNGDCWMKVYQVKMKNYKRVPIPVTLYRLMQVYLKKHPTKKEAYIFRNRKGGAFSKSTFMGQMKKYCSQIGIQNGEYIFKSHDYRHTVATNFYEHGVSIQSIRDYLGHTFEEMTMQYIDYMPRKIAKENDAYFEEEENSLLACMQKGEKHG
;
A
#
# COMPACT_ATOMS: atom_id res chain seq x y z
N MET A 1 25.43 71.49 22.22
CA MET A 1 24.12 70.91 21.88
C MET A 1 23.65 70.05 23.04
N PRO A 2 22.37 70.06 23.42
CA PRO A 2 21.85 69.16 24.46
C PRO A 2 22.05 67.70 24.03
N ALA A 3 22.49 66.82 24.94
CA ALA A 3 22.80 65.41 24.66
C ALA A 3 21.65 64.65 23.96
N PHE A 4 20.40 65.06 24.21
CA PHE A 4 19.20 64.50 23.57
C PHE A 4 19.09 64.79 22.06
N LEU A 5 19.52 65.99 21.63
CA LEU A 5 19.54 66.38 20.22
C LEU A 5 20.64 65.62 19.46
N GLN A 6 21.76 65.38 20.13
CA GLN A 6 22.88 64.60 19.58
C GLN A 6 22.48 63.12 19.37
N SER A 7 21.83 62.50 20.36
CA SER A 7 21.38 61.11 20.25
C SER A 7 20.28 60.91 19.21
N PHE A 8 19.41 61.91 19.01
CA PHE A 8 18.38 61.86 17.96
C PHE A 8 19.00 61.93 16.56
N ILE A 9 19.95 62.84 16.34
CA ILE A 9 20.67 62.98 15.07
C ILE A 9 21.46 61.71 14.75
N GLU A 10 22.13 61.11 15.74
CA GLU A 10 22.88 59.85 15.56
C GLU A 10 21.94 58.69 15.20
N ALA A 11 20.77 58.58 15.83
CA ALA A 11 19.76 57.57 15.50
C ALA A 11 19.20 57.75 14.07
N GLU A 12 18.98 58.99 13.63
CA GLU A 12 18.46 59.30 12.29
C GLU A 12 19.53 59.09 11.19
N GLN A 13 20.79 59.40 11.48
CA GLN A 13 21.93 59.08 10.62
C GLN A 13 22.09 57.56 10.45
N GLU A 14 22.01 56.81 11.55
CA GLU A 14 22.14 55.36 11.52
C GLU A 14 20.97 54.69 10.78
N ARG A 15 19.75 55.19 10.99
CA ARG A 15 18.58 54.78 10.21
C ARG A 15 18.77 55.03 8.71
N SER A 16 19.28 56.19 8.34
CA SER A 16 19.54 56.54 6.94
C SER A 16 20.63 55.66 6.32
N ARG A 17 21.67 55.31 7.10
CA ARG A 17 22.72 54.35 6.70
C ARG A 17 22.14 52.98 6.38
N ARG A 18 21.27 52.44 7.24
CA ARG A 18 20.59 51.14 7.02
C ARG A 18 19.74 51.15 5.76
N ILE A 19 18.97 52.21 5.53
CA ILE A 19 18.14 52.34 4.32
C ILE A 19 19.00 52.27 3.07
N GLU A 20 20.12 53.01 3.01
CA GLU A 20 20.96 53.02 1.82
C GLU A 20 21.69 51.69 1.61
N GLN A 21 22.12 51.03 2.69
CA GLN A 21 22.71 49.69 2.64
C GLN A 21 21.70 48.65 2.11
N LEU A 22 20.49 48.60 2.67
CA LEU A 22 19.44 47.69 2.20
C LEU A 22 19.02 48.02 0.76
N ARG A 23 18.95 49.31 0.38
CA ARG A 23 18.66 49.73 -0.99
C ARG A 23 19.73 49.27 -1.96
N LYS A 24 21.01 49.29 -1.56
CA LYS A 24 22.12 48.72 -2.33
C LYS A 24 21.95 47.21 -2.53
N GLU A 25 21.65 46.46 -1.47
CA GLU A 25 21.41 45.01 -1.56
C GLU A 25 20.20 44.67 -2.44
N ILE A 26 19.10 45.43 -2.37
CA ILE A 26 17.94 45.21 -3.25
C ILE A 26 18.31 45.47 -4.71
N ARG A 27 19.10 46.51 -5.01
CA ARG A 27 19.57 46.77 -6.39
C ARG A 27 20.49 45.66 -6.91
N GLU A 28 21.26 45.04 -6.03
CA GLU A 28 22.17 43.93 -6.36
C GLU A 28 21.41 42.61 -6.56
N PHE A 29 20.58 42.21 -5.59
CA PHE A 29 19.98 40.88 -5.54
C PHE A 29 18.54 40.81 -6.06
N ALA A 30 17.78 41.91 -6.00
CA ALA A 30 16.35 41.96 -6.30
C ALA A 30 16.00 43.09 -7.29
N LYS A 31 16.79 43.19 -8.38
CA LYS A 31 16.73 44.28 -9.37
C LYS A 31 15.32 44.53 -9.94
N GLU A 32 14.51 43.48 -10.10
CA GLU A 32 13.14 43.58 -10.62
C GLU A 32 12.17 44.33 -9.67
N GLU A 33 12.46 44.33 -8.37
CA GLU A 33 11.65 45.02 -7.36
C GLU A 33 12.24 46.41 -7.01
N ALA A 34 13.43 46.76 -7.51
CA ALA A 34 14.09 48.01 -7.18
C ALA A 34 13.31 49.24 -7.71
N GLY A 35 13.26 50.31 -6.93
CA GLY A 35 12.66 51.59 -7.33
C GLY A 35 11.13 51.63 -7.31
N SER A 36 10.46 50.58 -6.86
CA SER A 36 9.01 50.61 -6.64
C SER A 36 8.64 51.34 -5.34
N SER A 37 7.48 52.01 -5.30
CA SER A 37 6.99 52.67 -4.08
C SER A 37 6.76 51.69 -2.92
N ILE A 38 6.42 50.44 -3.25
CA ILE A 38 6.24 49.36 -2.28
C ILE A 38 7.58 49.00 -1.63
N THR A 39 8.62 48.91 -2.44
CA THR A 39 9.98 48.57 -2.00
C THR A 39 10.54 49.64 -1.08
N GLU A 40 10.30 50.92 -1.37
CA GLU A 40 10.70 52.01 -0.48
C GLU A 40 9.99 51.95 0.88
N GLN A 41 8.71 51.58 0.92
CA GLN A 41 8.02 51.35 2.20
C GLN A 41 8.57 50.14 2.97
N ILE A 42 8.98 49.08 2.27
CA ILE A 42 9.64 47.92 2.90
C ILE A 42 10.99 48.32 3.48
N LEU A 43 11.79 49.12 2.75
CA LEU A 43 13.09 49.61 3.21
C LEU A 43 12.96 50.44 4.49
N LEU A 44 11.98 51.34 4.54
CA LEU A 44 11.70 52.15 5.73
C LEU A 44 11.36 51.25 6.92
N PHE A 45 10.45 50.29 6.73
CA PHE A 45 10.08 49.34 7.77
C PHE A 45 11.27 48.49 8.27
N LEU A 46 12.08 47.95 7.36
CA LEU A 46 13.24 47.13 7.72
C LEU A 46 14.27 47.94 8.52
N ALA A 47 14.51 49.20 8.15
CA ALA A 47 15.40 50.08 8.89
C ALA A 47 14.85 50.45 10.27
N ASP A 48 13.53 50.61 10.41
CA ASP A 48 12.86 50.83 11.70
C ASP A 48 12.96 49.61 12.63
N GLU A 49 12.92 48.40 12.07
CA GLU A 49 13.16 47.13 12.79
C GLU A 49 14.66 46.79 12.97
N MET A 50 15.56 47.74 12.70
CA MET A 50 17.02 47.61 12.86
C MET A 50 17.67 46.50 12.01
N VAL A 51 17.07 46.11 10.90
CA VAL A 51 17.64 45.13 9.97
C VAL A 51 18.79 45.76 9.18
N GLU A 52 19.96 45.10 9.13
CA GLU A 52 21.12 45.59 8.37
C GLU A 52 21.27 44.92 7.01
N HIS A 53 20.94 43.63 6.93
CA HIS A 53 21.12 42.80 5.75
C HIS A 53 19.85 42.05 5.33
N LEU A 54 19.67 41.82 4.02
CA LEU A 54 18.57 40.99 3.51
C LEU A 54 18.66 39.52 3.97
N SER A 55 19.82 39.09 4.47
CA SER A 55 20.03 37.77 5.10
C SER A 55 19.17 37.56 6.34
N GLU A 56 18.83 38.63 7.06
CA GLU A 56 18.10 38.60 8.33
C GLU A 56 16.59 38.49 8.14
N ILE A 57 16.08 38.70 6.93
CA ILE A 57 14.64 38.61 6.65
C ILE A 57 14.15 37.19 6.91
N ASP A 58 13.22 37.07 7.84
CA ASP A 58 12.54 35.83 8.21
C ASP A 58 11.01 36.00 8.20
N TYR A 59 10.31 34.95 8.61
CA TYR A 59 8.85 34.97 8.64
C TYR A 59 8.28 35.87 9.77
N GLU A 60 9.00 36.05 10.87
CA GLU A 60 8.55 36.90 11.98
C GLU A 60 8.58 38.38 11.56
N LEU A 61 9.65 38.83 10.90
CA LEU A 61 9.74 40.15 10.27
C LEU A 61 8.66 40.34 9.21
N ARG A 62 8.40 39.31 8.39
CA ARG A 62 7.31 39.34 7.42
C ARG A 62 5.94 39.57 8.09
N MET A 63 5.68 38.95 9.24
CA MET A 63 4.43 39.16 9.99
C MET A 63 4.33 40.57 10.56
N LYS A 64 5.42 41.08 11.15
CA LYS A 64 5.49 42.48 11.62
C LYS A 64 5.23 43.47 10.49
N PHE A 65 5.79 43.23 9.31
CA PHE A 65 5.54 44.05 8.13
C PHE A 65 4.06 44.04 7.70
N GLU A 66 3.42 42.86 7.72
CA GLU A 66 1.99 42.74 7.40
C GLU A 66 1.13 43.54 8.39
N LEU A 67 1.45 43.50 9.68
CA LEU A 67 0.77 44.31 10.70
C LEU A 67 1.02 45.81 10.52
N TYR A 68 2.26 46.20 10.22
CA TYR A 68 2.65 47.59 9.94
C TYR A 68 1.90 48.18 8.75
N ILE A 69 1.76 47.43 7.66
CA ILE A 69 1.15 47.95 6.43
C ILE A 69 -0.38 47.88 6.44
N THR A 70 -0.98 46.94 7.18
CA THR A 70 -2.43 46.72 7.23
C THR A 70 -3.27 47.99 7.48
N PRO A 71 -2.94 48.89 8.43
CA PRO A 71 -3.71 50.12 8.64
C PRO A 71 -3.45 51.20 7.57
N LEU A 72 -2.37 51.09 6.79
CA LEU A 72 -1.92 52.11 5.83
C LEU A 72 -2.52 51.94 4.44
N ILE A 73 -3.04 50.76 4.11
CA ILE A 73 -3.51 50.42 2.75
C ILE A 73 -4.85 49.68 2.76
N LYS A 74 -5.57 49.69 1.63
CA LYS A 74 -6.80 48.89 1.51
C LYS A 74 -6.47 47.40 1.55
N ARG A 75 -7.32 46.61 2.22
CA ARG A 75 -7.16 45.16 2.44
C ARG A 75 -6.81 44.38 1.17
N ASN A 76 -7.41 44.73 0.04
CA ASN A 76 -7.17 44.04 -1.23
C ASN A 76 -5.76 44.28 -1.81
N TYR A 77 -4.97 45.22 -1.29
CA TYR A 77 -3.59 45.45 -1.72
C TYR A 77 -2.54 44.79 -0.82
N ILE A 78 -2.90 44.30 0.37
CA ILE A 78 -1.96 43.70 1.34
C ILE A 78 -1.16 42.55 0.71
N TYR A 79 -1.79 41.75 -0.15
CA TYR A 79 -1.10 40.65 -0.84
C TYR A 79 0.03 41.15 -1.75
N ARG A 80 -0.10 42.35 -2.35
CA ARG A 80 0.92 42.92 -3.24
C ARG A 80 2.14 43.38 -2.44
N TYR A 81 1.93 44.00 -1.28
CA TYR A 81 2.99 44.43 -0.38
C TYR A 81 3.73 43.23 0.23
N THR A 82 3.00 42.31 0.85
CA THR A 82 3.59 41.09 1.42
C THR A 82 4.22 40.20 0.35
N GLY A 83 3.66 40.13 -0.86
CA GLY A 83 4.27 39.43 -1.98
C GLY A 83 5.57 40.06 -2.46
N THR A 84 5.68 41.40 -2.46
CA THR A 84 6.92 42.12 -2.79
C THR A 84 7.99 41.87 -1.74
N PHE A 85 7.63 41.90 -0.45
CA PHE A 85 8.51 41.54 0.65
C PHE A 85 9.11 40.14 0.48
N ASP A 86 8.29 39.15 0.12
CA ASP A 86 8.77 37.79 -0.10
C ASP A 86 9.63 37.65 -1.36
N ARG A 87 9.31 38.36 -2.44
CA ARG A 87 10.10 38.34 -3.67
C ARG A 87 11.50 38.91 -3.45
N ILE A 88 11.64 39.95 -2.62
CA ILE A 88 12.95 40.49 -2.22
C ILE A 88 13.79 39.41 -1.53
N ARG A 89 13.23 38.74 -0.51
CA ARG A 89 13.93 37.66 0.20
C ARG A 89 14.25 36.48 -0.71
N GLN A 90 13.31 36.10 -1.58
CA GLN A 90 13.53 35.02 -2.54
C GLN A 90 14.62 35.33 -3.56
N ALA A 91 14.66 36.55 -4.08
CA ALA A 91 15.70 36.98 -5.01
C ALA A 91 17.09 36.93 -4.35
N TYR A 92 17.20 37.37 -3.10
CA TYR A 92 18.40 37.18 -2.28
C TYR A 92 18.83 35.72 -2.18
N ILE A 93 17.92 34.81 -1.79
CA ILE A 93 18.21 33.37 -1.68
C ILE A 93 18.70 32.80 -3.01
N ARG A 94 18.02 33.13 -4.12
CA ARG A 94 18.37 32.63 -5.47
C ARG A 94 19.78 33.04 -5.90
N GLU A 95 20.16 34.30 -5.66
CA GLU A 95 21.51 34.78 -6.01
C GLU A 95 22.58 34.17 -5.08
N ARG A 96 22.31 34.08 -3.77
CA ARG A 96 23.27 33.51 -2.81
C ARG A 96 23.52 32.02 -3.03
N MET A 97 22.51 31.25 -3.42
CA MET A 97 22.62 29.82 -3.75
C MET A 97 23.57 29.53 -4.94
N LYS A 98 23.96 30.55 -5.74
CA LYS A 98 24.98 30.41 -6.79
C LYS A 98 26.41 30.32 -6.24
N THR A 99 26.62 30.72 -4.98
CA THR A 99 27.95 30.73 -4.33
C THR A 99 28.06 29.63 -3.28
N PRO A 100 29.23 28.99 -3.07
CA PRO A 100 29.39 27.96 -2.04
C PRO A 100 29.09 28.46 -0.61
N ALA A 101 29.46 29.71 -0.31
CA ALA A 101 29.18 30.32 0.99
C ALA A 101 27.67 30.56 1.18
N GLY A 102 27.00 31.11 0.17
CA GLY A 102 25.56 31.34 0.20
C GLY A 102 24.73 30.05 0.16
N GLN A 103 25.23 28.97 -0.44
CA GLN A 103 24.62 27.64 -0.34
C GLN A 103 24.54 27.20 1.12
N ARG A 104 25.64 27.26 1.89
CA ARG A 104 25.63 26.83 3.30
C ARG A 104 24.65 27.63 4.16
N GLU A 105 24.49 28.90 3.83
CA GLU A 105 23.62 29.88 4.51
C GLU A 105 22.13 29.68 4.18
N CYS A 106 21.80 29.68 2.88
CA CYS A 106 20.43 29.72 2.35
C CYS A 106 19.84 28.35 2.02
N GLU A 107 20.63 27.27 2.14
CA GLU A 107 20.15 25.91 1.93
C GLU A 107 18.92 25.61 2.79
N TRP A 108 17.93 25.01 2.13
CA TRP A 108 16.72 24.57 2.81
C TRP A 108 17.03 23.27 3.53
N LYS A 109 17.16 23.36 4.84
CA LYS A 109 17.39 22.23 5.74
C LYS A 109 16.63 22.44 7.03
N TYR A 110 16.49 21.37 7.79
CA TYR A 110 15.91 21.44 9.11
C TYR A 110 16.67 22.46 9.98
N LYS A 111 15.94 23.46 10.49
CA LYS A 111 16.38 24.42 11.50
C LYS A 111 15.29 24.50 12.56
N ASN A 112 15.67 24.67 13.82
CA ASN A 112 14.74 24.81 14.94
C ASN A 112 14.15 26.25 14.97
N GLU A 113 13.55 26.66 13.86
CA GLU A 113 13.10 28.02 13.54
C GLU A 113 11.71 27.96 12.89
N ILE A 114 11.12 29.12 12.59
CA ILE A 114 9.92 29.15 11.76
C ILE A 114 10.35 29.08 10.29
N LEU A 115 10.03 27.97 9.64
CA LEU A 115 10.30 27.80 8.22
C LEU A 115 9.10 28.25 7.38
N PHE A 116 9.37 29.03 6.35
CA PHE A 116 8.36 29.50 5.41
C PHE A 116 8.67 28.94 4.02
N VAL A 117 7.77 28.11 3.49
CA VAL A 117 8.01 27.37 2.22
C VAL A 117 8.28 28.31 1.03
N PRO A 118 7.68 29.51 0.91
CA PRO A 118 8.09 30.48 -0.09
C PRO A 118 9.52 30.99 0.05
N TYR A 119 10.25 30.68 1.13
CA TYR A 119 11.69 30.94 1.31
C TYR A 119 12.55 29.68 1.04
N HIS A 120 11.98 28.66 0.38
CA HIS A 120 12.71 27.47 -0.05
C HIS A 120 13.80 27.81 -1.08
N SER A 121 14.92 27.09 -1.07
CA SER A 121 16.05 27.31 -1.99
C SER A 121 15.87 26.68 -3.37
N ASP A 122 15.09 25.59 -3.48
CA ASP A 122 14.67 25.01 -4.76
C ASP A 122 13.67 25.91 -5.52
N PRO A 123 14.03 26.44 -6.70
CA PRO A 123 13.18 27.34 -7.48
C PRO A 123 11.91 26.65 -8.01
N VAL A 124 11.93 25.33 -8.24
CA VAL A 124 10.76 24.57 -8.69
C VAL A 124 9.69 24.58 -7.59
N ILE A 125 10.10 24.35 -6.34
CA ILE A 125 9.19 24.40 -5.19
C ILE A 125 8.67 25.82 -4.97
N VAL A 126 9.51 26.85 -5.04
CA VAL A 126 9.08 28.25 -4.85
C VAL A 126 8.02 28.63 -5.89
N LYS A 127 8.29 28.40 -7.17
CA LYS A 127 7.32 28.65 -8.25
C LYS A 127 6.02 27.88 -8.04
N SER A 128 6.11 26.69 -7.44
CA SER A 128 4.95 25.85 -7.15
C SER A 128 4.01 26.40 -6.08
N VAL A 129 4.49 27.31 -5.22
CA VAL A 129 3.72 27.89 -4.11
C VAL A 129 3.38 29.38 -4.29
N GLU A 130 3.95 30.05 -5.29
CA GLU A 130 3.71 31.48 -5.58
C GLU A 130 2.23 31.80 -5.84
N THR A 131 1.47 30.87 -6.44
CA THR A 131 0.05 31.06 -6.76
C THR A 131 -0.91 30.76 -5.60
N VAL A 132 -0.40 30.27 -4.46
CA VAL A 132 -1.22 29.86 -3.33
C VAL A 132 -1.71 31.10 -2.57
N ARG A 133 -3.00 31.42 -2.71
CA ARG A 133 -3.62 32.60 -2.07
C ARG A 133 -3.68 32.52 -0.53
N CYS A 134 -3.73 31.31 0.04
CA CYS A 134 -3.82 31.09 1.49
C CYS A 134 -2.52 30.48 2.02
N ARG A 135 -1.70 31.28 2.69
CA ARG A 135 -0.33 30.91 3.09
C ARG A 135 -0.20 30.23 4.45
N SER A 136 -1.30 30.02 5.18
CA SER A 136 -1.21 29.42 6.53
C SER A 136 -0.57 28.03 6.50
N ASN A 137 -0.81 27.24 5.43
CA ASN A 137 -0.20 25.92 5.26
C ASN A 137 1.23 25.90 4.70
N MET A 138 1.84 27.07 4.59
CA MET A 138 3.21 27.27 4.12
C MET A 138 4.18 27.65 5.25
N VAL A 139 3.67 27.81 6.47
CA VAL A 139 4.42 28.25 7.65
C VAL A 139 4.56 27.07 8.60
N TRP A 140 5.79 26.79 9.03
CA TRP A 140 6.12 25.63 9.84
C TRP A 140 6.91 26.08 11.07
N ASN A 141 6.22 26.15 12.21
CA ASN A 141 6.83 26.59 13.46
C ASN A 141 7.58 25.45 14.15
N PHE A 142 8.85 25.24 13.80
CA PHE A 142 9.70 24.29 14.52
C PHE A 142 10.26 24.86 15.83
N LYS A 143 10.09 26.15 16.15
CA LYS A 143 10.42 26.70 17.48
C LYS A 143 9.50 26.15 18.59
N ALA A 144 8.34 25.57 18.24
CA ALA A 144 7.39 25.03 19.20
C ALA A 144 8.03 24.02 20.19
N ALA A 145 7.55 23.99 21.43
CA ALA A 145 8.04 23.08 22.46
C ALA A 145 7.64 21.63 22.13
N ALA A 146 8.55 20.89 21.48
CA ALA A 146 8.34 19.51 21.06
C ALA A 146 9.68 18.79 20.96
N SER A 147 9.67 17.46 20.98
CA SER A 147 10.90 16.68 20.82
C SER A 147 11.58 16.96 19.47
N GLU A 148 12.90 17.04 19.48
CA GLU A 148 13.73 17.24 18.28
C GLU A 148 13.48 16.13 17.23
N LYS A 149 13.23 14.90 17.70
CA LYS A 149 12.91 13.76 16.84
C LYS A 149 11.61 13.97 16.06
N LEU A 150 10.53 14.35 16.74
CA LEU A 150 9.26 14.66 16.08
C LEU A 150 9.43 15.76 15.03
N LYS A 151 10.12 16.86 15.39
CA LYS A 151 10.33 18.00 14.49
C LYS A 151 11.03 17.59 13.20
N ARG A 152 12.11 16.80 13.30
CA ARG A 152 12.82 16.26 12.14
C ARG A 152 11.94 15.34 11.30
N GLN A 153 11.18 14.46 11.93
CA GLN A 153 10.23 13.59 11.23
C GLN A 153 9.18 14.40 10.45
N ILE A 154 8.60 15.43 11.05
CA ILE A 154 7.64 16.33 10.39
C ILE A 154 8.31 17.05 9.20
N PHE A 155 9.55 17.52 9.37
CA PHE A 155 10.31 18.15 8.29
C PHE A 155 10.57 17.20 7.12
N THR A 156 10.98 15.95 7.38
CA THR A 156 11.15 14.92 6.34
C THR A 156 9.86 14.69 5.55
N VAL A 157 8.72 14.63 6.23
CA VAL A 157 7.41 14.44 5.57
C VAL A 157 7.01 15.67 4.77
N LEU A 158 7.29 16.87 5.27
CA LEU A 158 7.10 18.13 4.55
C LEU A 158 7.89 18.12 3.25
N GLU A 159 9.19 17.87 3.29
CA GLU A 159 10.04 17.80 2.09
C GLU A 159 9.54 16.77 1.09
N TYR A 160 9.17 15.58 1.56
CA TYR A 160 8.61 14.54 0.70
C TYR A 160 7.34 15.03 -0.01
N ILE A 161 6.43 15.69 0.71
CA ILE A 161 5.18 16.21 0.12
C ILE A 161 5.48 17.30 -0.92
N LEU A 162 6.43 18.19 -0.63
CA LEU A 162 6.80 19.27 -1.55
C LEU A 162 7.44 18.76 -2.84
N LYS A 163 8.25 17.69 -2.75
CA LYS A 163 8.97 17.11 -3.90
C LYS A 163 8.13 16.14 -4.74
N ASN A 164 7.30 15.31 -4.10
CA ASN A 164 6.64 14.18 -4.77
C ASN A 164 5.17 14.41 -5.16
N TYR A 165 4.55 15.51 -4.73
CA TYR A 165 3.18 15.83 -5.11
C TYR A 165 3.12 17.06 -6.01
N GLU A 166 2.45 16.93 -7.15
CA GLU A 166 2.17 18.05 -8.05
C GLU A 166 1.29 19.11 -7.38
N ILE A 167 1.36 20.34 -7.91
CA ILE A 167 0.54 21.49 -7.48
C ILE A 167 -0.93 21.14 -7.70
N SER A 168 -1.59 20.72 -6.63
CA SER A 168 -2.92 20.17 -6.69
C SER A 168 -3.60 20.35 -5.34
N ARG A 169 -4.93 20.30 -5.35
CA ARG A 169 -5.72 20.22 -4.11
C ARG A 169 -5.26 19.07 -3.21
N LEU A 170 -4.72 17.99 -3.79
CA LEU A 170 -4.21 16.86 -3.02
C LEU A 170 -2.97 17.26 -2.18
N ARG A 171 -2.00 17.96 -2.78
CA ARG A 171 -0.83 18.47 -2.06
C ARG A 171 -1.25 19.43 -0.93
N GLU A 172 -2.17 20.34 -1.21
CA GLU A 172 -2.71 21.26 -0.19
C GLU A 172 -3.34 20.51 0.99
N TYR A 173 -4.15 19.47 0.73
CA TYR A 173 -4.72 18.64 1.80
C TYR A 173 -3.63 17.91 2.60
N LYS A 174 -2.57 17.42 1.95
CA LYS A 174 -1.46 16.75 2.65
C LYS A 174 -0.71 17.73 3.55
N LEU A 175 -0.38 18.93 3.07
CA LEU A 175 0.29 19.96 3.86
C LEU A 175 -0.57 20.42 5.05
N THR A 176 -1.84 20.74 4.82
CA THR A 176 -2.78 21.12 5.90
C THR A 176 -2.97 19.97 6.89
N GLY A 177 -3.07 18.73 6.39
CA GLY A 177 -3.15 17.55 7.26
C GLY A 177 -1.91 17.41 8.13
N LEU A 178 -0.73 17.65 7.58
CA LEU A 178 0.54 17.51 8.29
C LEU A 178 0.71 18.59 9.35
N GLN A 179 0.27 19.82 9.10
CA GLN A 179 0.26 20.86 10.13
C GLN A 179 -0.67 20.54 11.29
N LEU A 180 -1.92 20.18 11.01
CA LEU A 180 -2.88 19.79 12.06
C LEU A 180 -2.39 18.58 12.85
N PHE A 181 -1.74 17.64 12.16
CA PHE A 181 -1.11 16.49 12.81
C PHE A 181 0.08 16.90 13.68
N TYR A 182 0.92 17.83 13.23
CA TYR A 182 2.02 18.35 14.03
C TYR A 182 1.51 19.08 15.28
N GLU A 183 0.51 19.95 15.15
CA GLU A 183 -0.16 20.60 16.29
C GLU A 183 -0.72 19.59 17.29
N PHE A 184 -1.37 18.53 16.79
CA PHE A 184 -1.86 17.43 17.62
C PHE A 184 -0.71 16.71 18.34
N CYS A 185 0.38 16.37 17.64
CA CYS A 185 1.54 15.71 18.23
C CYS A 185 2.18 16.56 19.34
N ILE A 186 2.24 17.88 19.18
CA ILE A 186 2.72 18.79 20.22
C ILE A 186 1.80 18.73 21.45
N ARG A 187 0.49 18.84 21.23
CA ARG A 187 -0.53 18.83 22.29
C ARG A 187 -0.51 17.55 23.11
N GLU A 188 -0.44 16.40 22.44
CA GLU A 188 -0.43 15.07 23.08
C GLU A 188 0.99 14.59 23.44
N GLN A 189 1.99 15.45 23.34
CA GLN A 189 3.40 15.17 23.67
C GLN A 189 3.98 13.93 22.95
N ILE A 190 3.53 13.67 21.72
CA ILE A 190 4.03 12.57 20.89
C ILE A 190 5.47 12.89 20.49
N THR A 191 6.40 11.99 20.79
CA THR A 191 7.82 12.18 20.50
C THR A 191 8.29 11.47 19.23
N ASP A 192 7.56 10.44 18.79
CA ASP A 192 7.93 9.61 17.64
C ASP A 192 6.69 9.12 16.87
N ILE A 193 6.59 9.52 15.60
CA ILE A 193 5.47 9.14 14.72
C ILE A 193 5.46 7.63 14.40
N GLN A 194 6.62 6.97 14.43
CA GLN A 194 6.73 5.53 14.14
C GLN A 194 6.25 4.64 15.30
N LEU A 195 6.16 5.19 16.51
CA LEU A 195 5.70 4.48 17.71
C LEU A 195 4.24 4.77 18.06
N LEU A 196 3.56 5.57 17.24
CA LEU A 196 2.16 5.92 17.46
C LEU A 196 1.26 4.68 17.61
N GLU A 197 0.47 4.70 18.66
CA GLU A 197 -0.49 3.63 18.99
C GLU A 197 -1.89 3.93 18.42
N LEU A 198 -2.76 2.92 18.47
CA LEU A 198 -4.12 3.01 17.92
C LEU A 198 -4.99 4.04 18.66
N GLU A 199 -4.79 4.18 19.96
CA GLU A 199 -5.49 5.17 20.79
C GLU A 199 -5.16 6.60 20.33
N GLN A 200 -3.88 6.90 20.12
CA GLN A 200 -3.42 8.21 19.65
C GLN A 200 -3.93 8.53 18.24
N GLU A 201 -4.02 7.52 17.36
CA GLU A 201 -4.65 7.69 16.04
C GLU A 201 -6.16 7.99 16.11
N THR A 202 -6.83 7.41 17.10
CA THR A 202 -8.25 7.65 17.33
C THR A 202 -8.44 9.06 17.90
N ALA A 203 -7.62 9.46 18.87
CA ALA A 203 -7.58 10.82 19.39
C ALA A 203 -7.31 11.87 18.30
N PHE A 204 -6.42 11.59 17.33
CA PHE A 204 -6.21 12.50 16.19
C PHE A 204 -7.46 12.64 15.32
N GLN A 205 -8.23 11.57 15.13
CA GLN A 205 -9.49 11.66 14.38
C GLN A 205 -10.52 12.52 15.10
N ASP A 206 -10.59 12.43 16.43
CA ASP A 206 -11.48 13.27 17.23
C ASP A 206 -11.02 14.73 17.25
N TYR A 207 -9.71 14.97 17.31
CA TYR A 207 -9.12 16.30 17.11
C TYR A 207 -9.53 16.90 15.75
N LEU A 208 -9.48 16.12 14.67
CA LEU A 208 -9.95 16.56 13.35
C LEU A 208 -11.46 16.85 13.31
N LYS A 209 -12.29 16.15 14.10
CA LYS A 209 -13.73 16.44 14.19
C LYS A 209 -14.00 17.82 14.77
N GLN A 210 -13.20 18.25 15.75
CA GLN A 210 -13.31 19.56 16.39
C GLN A 210 -12.84 20.71 15.48
N LYS A 211 -11.82 20.47 14.64
CA LYS A 211 -11.21 21.50 13.78
C LYS A 211 -11.85 21.62 12.39
N VAL A 212 -12.48 20.56 11.90
CA VAL A 212 -12.98 20.49 10.53
C VAL A 212 -14.40 19.93 10.49
N GLU A 213 -15.36 20.78 10.15
CA GLU A 213 -16.78 20.40 10.07
C GLU A 213 -17.06 19.36 8.98
N LYS A 214 -16.53 19.58 7.77
CA LYS A 214 -16.83 18.73 6.59
C LYS A 214 -16.17 17.35 6.69
N GLU A 215 -16.99 16.30 6.79
CA GLU A 215 -16.53 14.91 6.92
C GLU A 215 -15.63 14.45 5.76
N GLN A 216 -15.99 14.78 4.52
CA GLN A 216 -15.18 14.43 3.34
C GLN A 216 -13.76 15.01 3.43
N ARG A 217 -13.62 16.22 3.99
CA ARG A 217 -12.32 16.85 4.21
C ARG A 217 -11.55 16.13 5.32
N ARG A 218 -12.21 15.77 6.43
CA ARG A 218 -11.61 14.97 7.52
C ARG A 218 -11.02 13.66 7.01
N LYS A 219 -11.76 12.92 6.18
CA LYS A 219 -11.28 11.65 5.58
C LYS A 219 -9.99 11.83 4.78
N ARG A 220 -9.86 12.92 4.03
CA ARG A 220 -8.64 13.24 3.27
C ARG A 220 -7.47 13.60 4.20
N LEU A 221 -7.72 14.42 5.22
CA LEU A 221 -6.70 14.85 6.18
C LEU A 221 -6.18 13.69 7.03
N LYS A 222 -7.06 12.79 7.50
CA LYS A 222 -6.67 11.59 8.28
C LYS A 222 -5.60 10.74 7.57
N SER A 223 -5.61 10.70 6.24
CA SER A 223 -4.63 9.94 5.45
C SER A 223 -3.18 10.42 5.62
N ILE A 224 -2.97 11.57 6.27
CA ILE A 224 -1.63 12.10 6.51
C ILE A 224 -0.83 11.24 7.48
N VAL A 225 -1.45 10.63 8.49
CA VAL A 225 -0.74 9.79 9.47
C VAL A 225 -0.06 8.62 8.77
N GLU A 226 -0.81 7.93 7.91
CA GLU A 226 -0.28 6.84 7.07
C GLU A 226 0.84 7.32 6.14
N THR A 227 0.70 8.52 5.58
CA THR A 227 1.73 9.10 4.70
C THR A 227 2.99 9.42 5.48
N ALA A 228 2.85 10.04 6.66
CA ALA A 228 3.95 10.41 7.52
C ALA A 228 4.73 9.17 7.95
N ARG A 229 4.04 8.15 8.49
CA ARG A 229 4.66 6.88 8.87
C ARG A 229 5.38 6.21 7.71
N LYS A 230 4.73 6.11 6.54
CA LYS A 230 5.33 5.50 5.35
C LYS A 230 6.60 6.22 4.93
N VAL A 231 6.54 7.55 4.80
CA VAL A 231 7.68 8.38 4.38
C VAL A 231 8.81 8.24 5.38
N ILE A 232 8.56 8.45 6.67
CA ILE A 232 9.59 8.33 7.70
C ILE A 232 10.19 6.92 7.70
N PHE A 233 9.36 5.89 7.58
CA PHE A 233 9.84 4.52 7.54
C PHE A 233 10.68 4.22 6.30
N ILE A 234 10.43 4.82 5.14
CA ILE A 234 11.19 4.55 3.90
C ILE A 234 12.45 5.42 3.81
N GLU A 235 12.39 6.68 4.20
CA GLU A 235 13.45 7.67 3.99
C GLU A 235 14.58 7.60 5.04
N THR A 236 14.39 6.93 6.18
CA THR A 236 15.47 6.80 7.18
C THR A 236 16.60 5.90 6.67
N ASP A 237 17.86 6.18 7.01
CA ASP A 237 19.00 5.33 6.61
C ASP A 237 18.89 3.93 7.23
N GLU A 238 18.60 3.87 8.53
CA GLU A 238 18.43 2.63 9.26
C GLU A 238 16.98 2.20 9.34
N THR A 239 16.76 0.88 9.32
CA THR A 239 15.42 0.32 9.43
C THR A 239 14.97 0.27 10.88
N ARG A 240 13.87 0.97 11.17
CA ARG A 240 13.25 1.03 12.49
C ARG A 240 12.38 -0.19 12.75
N TRP A 241 13.01 -1.29 13.15
CA TRP A 241 12.34 -2.55 13.45
C TRP A 241 11.38 -2.47 14.65
N ASP A 242 11.55 -1.48 15.52
CA ASP A 242 10.66 -1.18 16.63
C ASP A 242 9.36 -0.46 16.22
N ALA A 243 9.28 0.04 14.97
CA ALA A 243 8.11 0.75 14.48
C ALA A 243 6.83 -0.10 14.54
N THR A 244 5.71 0.52 14.88
CA THR A 244 4.42 -0.17 15.04
C THR A 244 3.84 -0.66 13.71
N ILE A 245 4.29 -0.10 12.59
CA ILE A 245 3.94 -0.53 11.23
C ILE A 245 5.21 -0.61 10.38
N TRP A 246 5.36 -1.71 9.65
CA TRP A 246 6.43 -1.86 8.66
C TRP A 246 5.86 -1.79 7.25
N TYR A 247 6.52 -1.02 6.39
CA TYR A 247 6.18 -0.92 4.97
C TYR A 247 7.12 -1.81 4.16
N LEU A 248 6.55 -2.79 3.46
CA LEU A 248 7.33 -3.85 2.83
C LEU A 248 8.14 -3.37 1.62
N GLU A 249 7.79 -2.21 1.06
CA GLU A 249 8.55 -1.51 0.02
C GLU A 249 10.00 -1.21 0.43
N ARG A 250 10.27 -1.04 1.73
CA ARG A 250 11.64 -0.83 2.23
C ARG A 250 12.52 -2.08 2.09
N PHE A 251 11.91 -3.27 2.12
CA PHE A 251 12.66 -4.52 2.14
C PHE A 251 12.91 -5.04 0.73
N ARG A 252 14.16 -5.43 0.46
CA ARG A 252 14.53 -6.11 -0.80
C ARG A 252 14.15 -7.59 -0.74
N ILE A 253 12.85 -7.87 -0.78
CA ILE A 253 12.32 -9.23 -0.80
C ILE A 253 12.46 -9.80 -2.21
N ALA A 254 12.95 -11.04 -2.30
CA ALA A 254 13.12 -11.74 -3.57
C ALA A 254 11.80 -11.84 -4.35
N LYS A 255 11.82 -11.59 -5.67
CA LYS A 255 10.61 -11.45 -6.50
C LYS A 255 9.75 -12.72 -6.50
N GLU A 256 10.39 -13.88 -6.42
CA GLU A 256 9.79 -15.22 -6.35
C GLU A 256 9.04 -15.49 -5.04
N ARG A 257 9.28 -14.69 -3.99
CA ARG A 257 8.53 -14.75 -2.73
C ARG A 257 7.29 -13.86 -2.75
N ILE A 258 7.14 -12.98 -3.75
CA ILE A 258 6.06 -12.00 -3.83
C ILE A 258 5.04 -12.39 -4.90
N ASN A 259 3.76 -12.45 -4.52
CA ASN A 259 2.68 -12.48 -5.50
C ASN A 259 2.37 -11.06 -5.99
N GLN A 260 2.71 -10.78 -7.24
CA GLN A 260 2.54 -9.45 -7.86
C GLN A 260 1.06 -9.07 -8.05
N SER A 261 0.16 -10.06 -8.09
CA SER A 261 -1.30 -9.84 -8.18
C SER A 261 -1.97 -9.63 -6.81
N ASP A 262 -1.23 -9.82 -5.72
CA ASP A 262 -1.71 -9.79 -4.34
C ASP A 262 -0.58 -9.39 -3.39
N SER A 263 -0.06 -8.18 -3.60
CA SER A 263 1.07 -7.70 -2.85
C SER A 263 0.63 -7.16 -1.49
N ILE A 264 1.26 -7.67 -0.43
CA ILE A 264 1.12 -7.13 0.92
C ILE A 264 1.97 -5.86 0.99
N GLU A 265 1.34 -4.73 1.27
CA GLU A 265 2.04 -3.43 1.30
C GLU A 265 2.66 -3.13 2.67
N LYS A 266 2.03 -3.61 3.75
CA LYS A 266 2.45 -3.32 5.13
C LYS A 266 2.08 -4.41 6.12
N ILE A 267 2.77 -4.41 7.26
CA ILE A 267 2.51 -5.25 8.43
C ILE A 267 2.29 -4.33 9.62
N SER A 268 1.14 -4.44 10.29
CA SER A 268 0.78 -3.65 11.47
C SER A 268 0.90 -4.51 12.71
N PHE A 269 1.65 -4.04 13.71
CA PHE A 269 1.81 -4.68 15.01
C PHE A 269 1.02 -3.96 16.12
N GLN A 270 0.29 -2.89 15.78
CA GLN A 270 -0.46 -2.05 16.71
C GLN A 270 -1.51 -2.82 17.50
N GLU A 271 -2.03 -3.89 16.90
CA GLU A 271 -3.03 -4.76 17.49
C GLU A 271 -2.49 -5.57 18.69
N VAL A 272 -1.17 -5.78 18.78
CA VAL A 272 -0.56 -6.47 19.92
C VAL A 272 -0.25 -5.44 21.01
N LEU A 273 -1.12 -5.33 22.01
CA LEU A 273 -1.04 -4.29 23.03
C LEU A 273 0.14 -4.47 24.00
N GLN A 274 0.40 -5.71 24.42
CA GLN A 274 1.52 -6.05 25.32
C GLN A 274 2.88 -5.74 24.66
N PRO A 275 3.66 -4.76 25.14
CA PRO A 275 4.89 -4.32 24.46
C PRO A 275 5.93 -5.41 24.26
N LYS A 276 6.11 -6.32 25.24
CA LYS A 276 7.06 -7.43 25.10
C LYS A 276 6.62 -8.42 24.02
N ASN A 277 5.33 -8.73 23.94
CA ASN A 277 4.79 -9.63 22.91
C ASN A 277 4.93 -9.01 21.52
N ARG A 278 4.70 -7.69 21.41
CA ARG A 278 4.89 -6.93 20.19
C ARG A 278 6.34 -7.00 19.71
N LEU A 279 7.30 -6.76 20.61
CA LEU A 279 8.73 -6.86 20.31
C LEU A 279 9.12 -8.27 19.82
N LEU A 280 8.66 -9.32 20.51
CA LEU A 280 8.96 -10.70 20.14
C LEU A 280 8.34 -11.07 18.78
N LEU A 281 7.12 -10.59 18.49
CA LEU A 281 6.50 -10.77 17.18
C LEU A 281 7.26 -10.01 16.10
N GLN A 282 7.69 -8.77 16.35
CA GLN A 282 8.56 -8.02 15.46
C GLN A 282 9.86 -8.79 15.17
N GLU A 283 10.55 -9.31 16.18
CA GLU A 283 11.75 -10.12 15.95
C GLU A 283 11.49 -11.37 15.10
N TYR A 284 10.39 -12.06 15.36
CA TYR A 284 9.97 -13.21 14.55
C TYR A 284 9.73 -12.82 13.08
N MET A 285 9.03 -11.71 12.85
CA MET A 285 8.77 -11.21 11.50
C MET A 285 10.03 -10.73 10.79
N LYS A 286 10.98 -10.13 11.52
CA LYS A 286 12.30 -9.77 10.99
C LYS A 286 13.03 -11.01 10.49
N TYR A 287 12.99 -12.11 11.24
CA TYR A 287 13.57 -13.39 10.84
C TYR A 287 12.90 -13.98 9.59
N GLU A 288 11.57 -14.08 9.56
CA GLU A 288 10.82 -14.66 8.43
C GLU A 288 10.96 -13.85 7.14
N ILE A 289 11.02 -12.52 7.24
CA ILE A 289 11.20 -11.63 6.08
C ILE A 289 12.66 -11.65 5.61
N GLY A 290 13.62 -11.54 6.53
CA GLY A 290 15.03 -11.39 6.21
C GLY A 290 15.74 -12.67 5.80
N ILE A 291 15.44 -13.79 6.46
CA ILE A 291 16.16 -15.07 6.28
C ILE A 291 15.25 -16.16 5.72
N GLY A 292 13.95 -16.12 6.01
CA GLY A 292 13.01 -17.14 5.55
C GLY A 292 12.89 -17.25 4.03
N GLU A 293 12.56 -18.43 3.53
CA GLU A 293 12.38 -18.70 2.08
C GLU A 293 10.90 -18.78 1.65
N LEU A 294 10.01 -18.75 2.63
CA LEU A 294 8.57 -18.86 2.43
C LEU A 294 8.03 -17.69 1.62
N ALA A 295 6.99 -17.95 0.84
CA ALA A 295 6.25 -16.89 0.16
C ALA A 295 5.73 -15.88 1.19
N LEU A 296 5.78 -14.60 0.83
CA LEU A 296 5.39 -13.49 1.71
C LEU A 296 3.93 -13.62 2.17
N SER A 297 3.05 -14.14 1.32
CA SER A 297 1.66 -14.44 1.69
C SER A 297 1.59 -15.46 2.83
N THR A 298 2.42 -16.50 2.80
CA THR A 298 2.46 -17.53 3.86
C THR A 298 3.00 -16.96 5.17
N VAL A 299 4.05 -16.13 5.08
CA VAL A 299 4.61 -15.41 6.22
C VAL A 299 3.56 -14.49 6.85
N TYR A 300 2.78 -13.78 6.03
CA TYR A 300 1.73 -12.89 6.50
C TYR A 300 0.52 -13.62 7.10
N GLU A 301 0.10 -14.75 6.53
CA GLU A 301 -0.96 -15.56 7.16
C GLU A 301 -0.51 -16.08 8.52
N ARG A 302 0.74 -16.55 8.64
CA ARG A 302 1.30 -16.97 9.94
C ARG A 302 1.37 -15.81 10.92
N PHE A 303 1.79 -14.63 10.46
CA PHE A 303 1.74 -13.40 11.25
C PHE A 303 0.34 -13.12 11.80
N ARG A 304 -0.71 -13.21 10.96
CA ARG A 304 -2.09 -12.99 11.39
C ARG A 304 -2.52 -13.98 12.46
N THR A 305 -2.21 -15.26 12.30
CA THR A 305 -2.45 -16.30 13.30
C THR A 305 -1.83 -15.92 14.64
N ILE A 306 -0.52 -15.60 14.64
CA ILE A 306 0.21 -15.30 15.87
C ILE A 306 -0.29 -14.00 16.50
N ARG A 307 -0.53 -12.96 15.69
CA ARG A 307 -1.09 -11.68 16.16
C ARG A 307 -2.44 -11.91 16.86
N ASN A 308 -3.34 -12.67 16.26
CA ASN A 308 -4.64 -12.97 16.85
C ASN A 308 -4.50 -13.73 18.18
N PHE A 309 -3.57 -14.69 18.27
CA PHE A 309 -3.25 -15.35 19.53
C PHE A 309 -2.73 -14.37 20.59
N LEU A 310 -1.78 -13.50 20.23
CA LEU A 310 -1.21 -12.50 21.14
C LEU A 310 -2.23 -11.42 21.58
N GLN A 311 -3.28 -11.19 20.79
CA GLN A 311 -4.39 -10.34 21.17
C GLN A 311 -5.26 -10.95 22.27
N GLU A 312 -5.53 -12.26 22.21
CA GLU A 312 -6.29 -12.95 23.26
C GLU A 312 -5.54 -12.98 24.61
N ILE A 313 -4.22 -12.89 24.59
CA ILE A 313 -3.38 -12.84 25.79
C ILE A 313 -2.83 -11.43 26.06
N SER A 314 -3.62 -10.38 25.80
CA SER A 314 -3.18 -8.98 25.87
C SER A 314 -2.54 -8.58 27.20
N GLU A 315 -2.94 -9.19 28.31
CA GLU A 315 -2.46 -8.87 29.65
C GLU A 315 -1.22 -9.68 30.06
N LEU A 316 -0.88 -10.76 29.33
CA LEU A 316 0.18 -11.69 29.71
C LEU A 316 1.36 -11.66 28.73
N GLU A 317 2.58 -11.72 29.26
CA GLU A 317 3.75 -11.98 28.44
C GLU A 317 3.70 -13.41 27.88
N VAL A 318 3.85 -13.56 26.57
CA VAL A 318 3.83 -14.87 25.90
C VAL A 318 4.88 -15.84 26.45
N THR A 319 5.99 -15.30 26.97
CA THR A 319 7.06 -16.09 27.61
C THR A 319 6.65 -16.72 28.94
N LYS A 320 5.55 -16.26 29.55
CA LYS A 320 4.97 -16.77 30.80
C LYS A 320 3.73 -17.65 30.55
N CYS A 321 3.37 -17.89 29.29
CA CYS A 321 2.24 -18.77 28.96
C CYS A 321 2.56 -20.21 29.36
N ASP A 322 1.64 -20.84 30.08
CA ASP A 322 1.68 -22.25 30.41
C ASP A 322 0.84 -23.08 29.43
N ALA A 323 0.82 -24.39 29.65
CA ALA A 323 0.02 -25.30 28.83
C ALA A 323 -1.48 -25.04 28.94
N SER A 324 -1.96 -24.60 30.12
CA SER A 324 -3.38 -24.44 30.42
C SER A 324 -4.00 -23.30 29.61
N LEU A 325 -3.31 -22.16 29.52
CA LEU A 325 -3.79 -21.00 28.81
C LEU A 325 -3.82 -21.23 27.28
N ILE A 326 -2.83 -21.95 26.74
CA ILE A 326 -2.82 -22.33 25.33
C ILE A 326 -3.93 -23.35 25.04
N ASP A 327 -4.17 -24.29 25.94
CA ASP A 327 -5.26 -25.26 25.81
C ASP A 327 -6.62 -24.55 25.75
N VAL A 328 -6.87 -23.57 26.62
CA VAL A 328 -8.09 -22.75 26.60
C VAL A 328 -8.23 -22.00 25.28
N TYR A 329 -7.17 -21.32 24.82
CA TYR A 329 -7.20 -20.61 23.54
C TYR A 329 -7.48 -21.53 22.36
N LEU A 330 -6.77 -22.66 22.26
CA LEU A 330 -6.94 -23.60 21.15
C LEU A 330 -8.32 -24.25 21.18
N LYS A 331 -8.86 -24.60 22.35
CA LYS A 331 -10.25 -25.10 22.47
C LYS A 331 -11.28 -24.05 22.07
N ASN A 332 -11.10 -22.79 22.45
CA ASN A 332 -11.99 -21.71 22.00
C ASN A 332 -11.94 -21.54 20.48
N LEU A 333 -10.75 -21.62 19.90
CA LEU A 333 -10.57 -21.56 18.45
C LEU A 333 -11.22 -22.78 17.74
N GLN A 334 -11.15 -23.96 18.36
CA GLN A 334 -11.75 -25.20 17.88
C GLN A 334 -13.28 -25.16 17.93
N ASN A 335 -13.86 -24.62 19.00
CA ASN A 335 -15.31 -24.50 19.19
C ASN A 335 -15.95 -23.46 18.26
N GLY A 336 -15.15 -22.64 17.57
CA GLY A 336 -15.65 -21.74 16.53
C GLY A 336 -16.10 -22.48 15.27
N ALA A 337 -16.75 -21.78 14.34
CA ALA A 337 -17.18 -22.33 13.05
C ALA A 337 -16.04 -22.53 12.03
N MET A 338 -14.81 -22.81 12.50
CA MET A 338 -13.62 -22.92 11.67
C MET A 338 -13.42 -24.36 11.19
N GLY A 339 -13.13 -24.56 9.90
CA GLY A 339 -12.83 -25.90 9.38
C GLY A 339 -11.46 -26.44 9.85
N ALA A 340 -11.37 -27.77 10.02
CA ALA A 340 -10.19 -28.49 10.52
C ALA A 340 -8.85 -28.07 9.90
N LYS A 341 -8.82 -27.83 8.58
CA LYS A 341 -7.60 -27.38 7.88
C LYS A 341 -7.10 -26.02 8.39
N THR A 342 -8.01 -25.06 8.56
CA THR A 342 -7.69 -23.72 9.05
C THR A 342 -7.27 -23.79 10.51
N PHE A 343 -7.98 -24.59 11.31
CA PHE A 343 -7.62 -24.84 12.71
C PHE A 343 -6.20 -25.41 12.85
N ASN A 344 -5.88 -26.48 12.12
CA ASN A 344 -4.56 -27.11 12.11
C ASN A 344 -3.45 -26.15 11.65
N THR A 345 -3.76 -25.26 10.70
CA THR A 345 -2.83 -24.21 10.25
C THR A 345 -2.55 -23.22 11.38
N ASN A 346 -3.57 -22.85 12.17
CA ASN A 346 -3.40 -21.96 13.31
C ASN A 346 -2.56 -22.60 14.42
N VAL A 347 -2.86 -23.85 14.79
CA VAL A 347 -2.07 -24.63 15.77
C VAL A 347 -0.60 -24.67 15.36
N SER A 348 -0.32 -25.00 14.10
CA SER A 348 1.05 -25.07 13.57
C SER A 348 1.72 -23.70 13.57
N GLY A 349 1.00 -22.63 13.22
CA GLY A 349 1.52 -21.26 13.24
C GLY A 349 1.99 -20.82 14.63
N ILE A 350 1.19 -21.11 15.67
CA ILE A 350 1.55 -20.83 17.07
C ILE A 350 2.74 -21.67 17.51
N GLN A 351 2.76 -22.96 17.15
CA GLN A 351 3.88 -23.85 17.46
C GLN A 351 5.20 -23.33 16.88
N PHE A 352 5.20 -22.89 15.61
CA PHE A 352 6.42 -22.35 14.98
C PHE A 352 6.92 -21.08 15.68
N PHE A 353 6.02 -20.18 16.09
CA PHE A 353 6.41 -19.00 16.85
C PHE A 353 6.99 -19.36 18.22
N MET A 354 6.34 -20.24 18.98
CA MET A 354 6.86 -20.71 20.26
C MET A 354 8.22 -21.42 20.10
N LYS A 355 8.39 -22.19 19.02
CA LYS A 355 9.67 -22.84 18.72
C LYS A 355 10.77 -21.82 18.41
N PHE A 356 10.44 -20.73 17.71
CA PHE A 356 11.36 -19.62 17.52
C PHE A 356 11.77 -18.99 18.87
N LEU A 357 10.82 -18.77 19.78
CA LEU A 357 11.10 -18.24 21.11
C LEU A 357 12.01 -19.17 21.92
N GLU A 358 11.80 -20.49 21.83
CA GLU A 358 12.64 -21.50 22.48
C GLU A 358 14.07 -21.46 21.92
N VAL A 359 14.23 -21.48 20.61
CA VAL A 359 15.56 -21.46 19.95
C VAL A 359 16.32 -20.16 20.25
N LYS A 360 15.61 -19.04 20.41
CA LYS A 360 16.19 -17.75 20.82
C LYS A 360 16.44 -17.64 22.33
N GLY A 361 16.03 -18.62 23.13
CA GLY A 361 16.23 -18.63 24.58
C GLY A 361 15.24 -17.79 25.39
N TYR A 362 14.15 -17.29 24.78
CA TYR A 362 13.11 -16.53 25.47
C TYR A 362 12.20 -17.40 26.34
N ILE A 363 12.06 -18.68 25.98
CA ILE A 363 11.39 -19.71 26.78
C ILE A 363 12.27 -20.96 26.85
N LYS A 364 12.11 -21.75 27.92
CA LYS A 364 12.90 -22.98 28.10
C LYS A 364 12.44 -24.13 27.20
N LYS A 365 11.13 -24.22 26.95
CA LYS A 365 10.49 -25.29 26.18
C LYS A 365 9.14 -24.81 25.66
N VAL A 366 8.71 -25.29 24.49
CA VAL A 366 7.35 -25.08 23.99
C VAL A 366 6.33 -25.72 24.96
N PRO A 367 5.35 -24.96 25.46
CA PRO A 367 4.43 -25.41 26.54
C PRO A 367 3.31 -26.37 26.08
N PHE A 368 3.23 -26.74 24.80
CA PHE A 368 2.21 -27.65 24.28
C PHE A 368 2.73 -28.50 23.13
N TYR A 369 2.03 -29.60 22.82
CA TYR A 369 2.30 -30.44 21.66
C TYR A 369 1.17 -30.28 20.63
N ALA A 370 1.50 -29.76 19.44
CA ALA A 370 0.50 -29.52 18.39
C ALA A 370 -0.31 -30.77 18.04
N SER A 371 0.31 -31.95 18.04
CA SER A 371 -0.32 -33.23 17.73
C SER A 371 -1.52 -33.59 18.61
N TYR A 372 -1.63 -33.03 19.81
CA TYR A 372 -2.77 -33.27 20.70
C TYR A 372 -4.02 -32.50 20.27
N TYR A 373 -3.86 -31.47 19.43
CA TYR A 373 -4.95 -30.62 18.97
C TYR A 373 -5.34 -30.91 17.53
N LEU A 374 -4.40 -31.37 16.69
CA LEU A 374 -4.66 -31.52 15.25
C LEU A 374 -5.91 -32.35 14.95
N GLU A 375 -6.84 -31.73 14.23
CA GLU A 375 -8.08 -32.38 13.82
C GLU A 375 -7.88 -33.23 12.58
N LYS A 376 -8.62 -34.34 12.52
CA LYS A 376 -8.68 -35.17 11.32
C LYS A 376 -9.33 -34.38 10.19
N GLN A 377 -8.56 -34.14 9.14
CA GLN A 377 -9.09 -33.55 7.91
C GLN A 377 -9.77 -34.65 7.11
N ILE A 378 -11.09 -34.57 6.99
CA ILE A 378 -11.84 -35.40 6.04
C ILE A 378 -11.83 -34.64 4.71
N PRO A 379 -11.17 -35.14 3.66
CA PRO A 379 -11.21 -34.50 2.34
C PRO A 379 -12.65 -34.58 1.83
N VAL A 380 -13.37 -33.46 1.88
CA VAL A 380 -14.69 -33.35 1.23
C VAL A 380 -14.45 -32.75 -0.15
N HIS A 381 -14.82 -33.50 -1.18
CA HIS A 381 -14.87 -32.98 -2.53
C HIS A 381 -16.05 -31.99 -2.59
N HIS A 382 -15.77 -30.70 -2.86
CA HIS A 382 -16.76 -29.64 -2.73
C HIS A 382 -17.62 -29.40 -3.98
N ASP A 383 -17.48 -30.24 -5.02
CA ASP A 383 -18.17 -30.16 -6.32
C ASP A 383 -18.38 -28.70 -6.77
N ARG A 384 -17.28 -28.09 -7.17
CA ARG A 384 -17.12 -26.64 -7.38
C ARG A 384 -17.14 -26.24 -8.84
N SER A 385 -17.35 -27.17 -9.76
CA SER A 385 -17.41 -26.91 -11.18
C SER A 385 -18.57 -25.96 -11.45
N VAL A 386 -18.31 -24.96 -12.28
CA VAL A 386 -19.34 -24.05 -12.77
C VAL A 386 -20.20 -24.81 -13.78
N GLU A 387 -21.51 -24.81 -13.55
CA GLU A 387 -22.51 -25.38 -14.44
C GLU A 387 -22.48 -24.72 -15.84
N GLU A 388 -22.84 -25.49 -16.87
CA GLU A 388 -22.75 -25.07 -18.26
C GLU A 388 -23.60 -23.86 -18.61
N ASP A 389 -24.83 -23.84 -18.15
CA ASP A 389 -25.76 -22.73 -18.34
C ASP A 389 -25.18 -21.41 -17.81
N VAL A 390 -24.55 -21.44 -16.63
CA VAL A 390 -23.95 -20.26 -16.00
C VAL A 390 -22.81 -19.68 -16.84
N TYR A 391 -21.82 -20.50 -17.22
CA TYR A 391 -20.69 -19.98 -17.98
C TYR A 391 -21.07 -19.63 -19.42
N MET A 392 -22.06 -20.32 -20.01
CA MET A 392 -22.58 -19.99 -21.34
C MET A 392 -23.34 -18.67 -21.34
N GLU A 393 -24.11 -18.37 -20.31
CA GLU A 393 -24.76 -17.07 -20.13
C GLU A 393 -23.73 -15.93 -20.04
N ILE A 394 -22.62 -16.15 -19.33
CA ILE A 394 -21.51 -15.18 -19.29
C ILE A 394 -20.89 -15.00 -20.68
N ILE A 395 -20.67 -16.10 -21.43
CA ILE A 395 -20.11 -16.07 -22.79
C ILE A 395 -21.00 -15.27 -23.74
N GLN A 396 -22.30 -15.53 -23.73
CA GLN A 396 -23.28 -14.81 -24.55
C GLN A 396 -23.30 -13.30 -24.25
N ASN A 397 -23.04 -12.93 -22.99
CA ASN A 397 -23.02 -11.54 -22.55
C ASN A 397 -21.60 -10.92 -22.49
N LEU A 398 -20.57 -11.56 -23.05
CA LEU A 398 -19.19 -11.09 -22.93
C LEU A 398 -19.00 -9.66 -23.41
N SER A 399 -19.71 -9.22 -24.46
CA SER A 399 -19.61 -7.87 -25.02
C SER A 399 -19.93 -6.76 -24.02
N GLN A 400 -20.74 -7.05 -22.99
CA GLN A 400 -21.13 -6.13 -21.92
C GLN A 400 -20.03 -5.95 -20.86
N PHE A 401 -19.03 -6.83 -20.82
CA PHE A 401 -17.88 -6.72 -19.93
C PHE A 401 -16.78 -5.84 -20.56
N PRO A 402 -16.03 -5.07 -19.74
CA PRO A 402 -14.81 -4.42 -20.17
C PRO A 402 -13.84 -5.38 -20.87
N GLU A 403 -13.17 -4.88 -21.91
CA GLU A 403 -12.34 -5.70 -22.80
C GLU A 403 -11.30 -6.56 -22.08
N HIS A 404 -10.60 -5.99 -21.08
CA HIS A 404 -9.62 -6.74 -20.29
C HIS A 404 -10.26 -7.85 -19.46
N LEU A 405 -11.47 -7.63 -18.90
CA LEU A 405 -12.18 -8.66 -18.12
C LEU A 405 -12.62 -9.83 -19.01
N ARG A 406 -13.09 -9.54 -20.24
CA ARG A 406 -13.41 -10.58 -21.23
C ARG A 406 -12.22 -11.49 -21.47
N MET A 407 -11.08 -10.88 -21.78
CA MET A 407 -9.86 -11.64 -22.05
C MET A 407 -9.43 -12.44 -20.82
N MET A 408 -9.42 -11.84 -19.63
CA MET A 408 -9.05 -12.52 -18.39
C MET A 408 -10.00 -13.69 -18.05
N PHE A 409 -11.32 -13.52 -18.26
CA PHE A 409 -12.31 -14.59 -18.07
C PHE A 409 -12.06 -15.77 -19.01
N LEU A 410 -11.79 -15.52 -20.29
CA LEU A 410 -11.51 -16.59 -21.26
C LEU A 410 -10.29 -17.44 -20.87
N HIS A 411 -9.31 -16.89 -20.16
CA HIS A 411 -8.18 -17.67 -19.64
C HIS A 411 -8.57 -18.58 -18.46
N LEU A 412 -9.54 -18.16 -17.65
CA LEU A 412 -10.07 -19.00 -16.58
C LEU A 412 -10.92 -20.12 -17.18
N TRP A 413 -11.85 -19.77 -18.08
CA TRP A 413 -12.82 -20.70 -18.64
C TRP A 413 -12.21 -21.68 -19.66
N CYS A 414 -11.45 -21.21 -20.66
CA CYS A 414 -10.89 -22.12 -21.67
C CYS A 414 -9.69 -22.93 -21.17
N VAL A 415 -8.89 -22.36 -20.28
CA VAL A 415 -7.56 -22.90 -19.94
C VAL A 415 -7.45 -23.34 -18.48
N GLY A 416 -8.38 -22.94 -17.61
CA GLY A 416 -8.33 -23.30 -16.19
C GLY A 416 -7.15 -22.66 -15.46
N LEU A 417 -6.66 -21.50 -15.90
CA LEU A 417 -5.56 -20.81 -15.22
C LEU A 417 -5.98 -20.38 -13.80
N ARG A 418 -5.02 -20.30 -12.88
CA ARG A 418 -5.28 -19.64 -11.59
C ARG A 418 -5.44 -18.13 -11.80
N ILE A 419 -6.26 -17.47 -11.00
CA ILE A 419 -6.42 -16.02 -11.06
C ILE A 419 -5.10 -15.24 -11.00
N SER A 420 -4.16 -15.67 -10.16
CA SER A 420 -2.83 -15.04 -10.06
C SER A 420 -2.00 -15.24 -11.32
N GLU A 421 -2.14 -16.41 -11.97
CA GLU A 421 -1.49 -16.70 -13.26
C GLU A 421 -2.04 -15.74 -14.33
N VAL A 422 -3.37 -15.61 -14.45
CA VAL A 422 -4.03 -14.68 -15.39
C VAL A 422 -3.56 -13.23 -15.16
N CYS A 423 -3.59 -12.79 -13.91
CA CYS A 423 -3.24 -11.41 -13.53
C CYS A 423 -1.76 -11.07 -13.77
N THR A 424 -0.89 -12.07 -13.94
CA THR A 424 0.55 -11.90 -14.10
C THR A 424 1.06 -12.37 -15.47
N LEU A 425 0.17 -12.62 -16.44
CA LEU A 425 0.56 -12.94 -17.82
C LEU A 425 1.39 -11.80 -18.43
N LYS A 426 2.46 -12.18 -19.13
CA LYS A 426 3.44 -11.28 -19.74
C LYS A 426 3.26 -11.19 -21.25
N GLY A 427 3.77 -10.12 -21.87
CA GLY A 427 3.64 -9.86 -23.30
C GLY A 427 4.22 -10.96 -24.21
N ASP A 428 5.16 -11.76 -23.70
CA ASP A 428 5.75 -12.92 -24.40
C ASP A 428 5.02 -14.25 -24.13
N ALA A 429 3.83 -14.21 -23.52
CA ALA A 429 3.13 -15.42 -23.09
C ALA A 429 2.68 -16.31 -24.26
N TYR A 430 2.35 -15.78 -25.43
CA TYR A 430 1.76 -16.55 -26.54
C TYR A 430 2.75 -16.78 -27.68
N TYR A 431 2.76 -18.00 -28.20
CA TYR A 431 3.62 -18.40 -29.32
C TYR A 431 2.98 -19.54 -30.13
N ILE A 432 3.50 -19.78 -31.33
CA ILE A 432 3.13 -20.91 -32.16
C ILE A 432 4.30 -21.88 -32.17
N GLN A 433 4.02 -23.17 -31.99
CA GLN A 433 5.02 -24.24 -32.05
C GLN A 433 4.41 -25.43 -32.79
N ASN A 434 5.07 -25.88 -33.86
CA ASN A 434 4.64 -27.02 -34.68
C ASN A 434 3.21 -26.89 -35.24
N GLY A 435 2.76 -25.67 -35.55
CA GLY A 435 1.41 -25.40 -36.05
C GLY A 435 0.37 -25.15 -34.96
N ASP A 436 0.65 -25.52 -33.71
CA ASP A 436 -0.25 -25.34 -32.58
C ASP A 436 -0.01 -24.00 -31.86
N CYS A 437 -1.08 -23.47 -31.27
CA CYS A 437 -1.02 -22.27 -30.44
C CYS A 437 -0.73 -22.64 -28.99
N TRP A 438 0.28 -22.01 -28.40
CA TRP A 438 0.74 -22.29 -27.04
C TRP A 438 0.79 -21.03 -26.18
N MET A 439 0.74 -21.26 -24.87
CA MET A 439 0.94 -20.24 -23.86
C MET A 439 1.98 -20.67 -22.83
N LYS A 440 2.87 -19.75 -22.46
CA LYS A 440 3.85 -19.86 -21.36
C LYS A 440 3.35 -19.05 -20.17
N VAL A 441 3.26 -19.70 -19.01
CA VAL A 441 2.69 -19.11 -17.80
C VAL A 441 3.63 -19.33 -16.62
N TYR A 442 3.97 -18.26 -15.89
CA TYR A 442 4.72 -18.38 -14.64
C TYR A 442 3.80 -18.74 -13.47
N GLN A 443 4.14 -19.80 -12.75
CA GLN A 443 3.39 -20.26 -11.60
C GLN A 443 4.04 -19.76 -10.32
N VAL A 444 3.48 -18.70 -9.72
CA VAL A 444 4.01 -18.10 -8.48
C VAL A 444 4.16 -19.14 -7.36
N LYS A 445 3.17 -20.00 -7.17
CA LYS A 445 3.18 -21.03 -6.11
C LYS A 445 4.27 -22.08 -6.33
N MET A 446 4.51 -22.48 -7.58
CA MET A 446 5.45 -23.55 -7.93
C MET A 446 6.85 -23.02 -8.24
N LYS A 447 7.00 -21.69 -8.35
CA LYS A 447 8.23 -21.01 -8.78
C LYS A 447 8.79 -21.57 -10.11
N ASN A 448 7.90 -21.96 -11.03
CA ASN A 448 8.27 -22.54 -12.33
C ASN A 448 7.34 -22.06 -13.45
N TYR A 449 7.74 -22.24 -14.70
CA TYR A 449 6.89 -22.02 -15.88
C TYR A 449 6.21 -23.31 -16.31
N LYS A 450 4.93 -23.20 -16.69
CA LYS A 450 4.23 -24.23 -17.47
C LYS A 450 3.99 -23.74 -18.89
N ARG A 451 3.89 -24.70 -19.81
CA ARG A 451 3.52 -24.47 -21.21
C ARG A 451 2.26 -25.30 -21.49
N VAL A 452 1.22 -24.65 -21.99
CA VAL A 452 -0.06 -25.29 -22.26
C VAL A 452 -0.52 -24.96 -23.67
N PRO A 453 -1.10 -25.92 -24.41
CA PRO A 453 -1.77 -25.62 -25.67
C PRO A 453 -3.01 -24.78 -25.38
N ILE A 454 -3.38 -23.90 -26.31
CA ILE A 454 -4.57 -23.05 -26.20
C ILE A 454 -5.38 -23.08 -27.49
N PRO A 455 -6.71 -22.84 -27.42
CA PRO A 455 -7.53 -22.72 -28.62
C PRO A 455 -7.02 -21.61 -29.55
N VAL A 456 -7.00 -21.88 -30.86
CA VAL A 456 -6.58 -20.89 -31.88
C VAL A 456 -7.40 -19.59 -31.80
N THR A 457 -8.67 -19.69 -31.42
CA THR A 457 -9.56 -18.54 -31.21
C THR A 457 -9.06 -17.64 -30.07
N LEU A 458 -8.65 -18.22 -28.94
CA LEU A 458 -8.07 -17.46 -27.82
C LEU A 458 -6.77 -16.78 -28.24
N TYR A 459 -5.90 -17.49 -28.95
CA TYR A 459 -4.66 -16.92 -29.48
C TYR A 459 -4.95 -15.70 -30.38
N ARG A 460 -5.86 -15.84 -31.36
CA ARG A 460 -6.24 -14.76 -32.28
C ARG A 460 -6.83 -13.56 -31.54
N LEU A 461 -7.73 -13.79 -30.59
CA LEU A 461 -8.30 -12.72 -29.75
C LEU A 461 -7.20 -11.97 -28.99
N MET A 462 -6.24 -12.70 -28.43
CA MET A 462 -5.12 -12.09 -27.72
C MET A 462 -4.15 -11.34 -28.64
N GLN A 463 -3.92 -11.81 -29.87
CA GLN A 463 -3.14 -11.04 -30.85
C GLN A 463 -3.81 -9.70 -31.19
N VAL A 464 -5.14 -9.68 -31.35
CA VAL A 464 -5.92 -8.45 -31.57
C VAL A 464 -5.82 -7.53 -30.34
N TYR A 465 -5.99 -8.08 -29.13
CA TYR A 465 -5.87 -7.33 -27.89
C TYR A 465 -4.47 -6.70 -27.72
N LEU A 466 -3.40 -7.46 -27.97
CA LEU A 466 -2.01 -6.99 -27.84
C LEU A 466 -1.63 -5.97 -28.91
N LYS A 467 -2.24 -6.04 -30.10
CA LYS A 467 -2.09 -5.00 -31.14
C LYS A 467 -2.73 -3.69 -30.70
N LYS A 468 -3.90 -3.74 -30.04
CA LYS A 468 -4.61 -2.56 -29.50
C LYS A 468 -3.95 -2.00 -28.24
N HIS A 469 -3.35 -2.87 -27.42
CA HIS A 469 -2.68 -2.53 -26.17
C HIS A 469 -1.22 -2.99 -26.16
N PRO A 470 -0.32 -2.31 -26.91
CA PRO A 470 1.07 -2.73 -27.07
C PRO A 470 1.78 -2.97 -25.73
N THR A 471 2.37 -4.15 -25.59
CA THR A 471 3.01 -4.60 -24.35
C THR A 471 4.41 -5.15 -24.63
N LYS A 472 5.40 -4.66 -23.90
CA LYS A 472 6.78 -5.19 -23.97
C LYS A 472 6.81 -6.64 -23.47
N LYS A 473 7.73 -7.46 -23.97
CA LYS A 473 7.87 -8.89 -23.60
C LYS A 473 7.75 -9.15 -22.10
N GLU A 474 8.54 -8.47 -21.28
CA GLU A 474 8.58 -8.67 -19.82
C GLU A 474 7.48 -7.94 -19.04
N ALA A 475 6.70 -7.08 -19.71
CA ALA A 475 5.64 -6.32 -19.06
C ALA A 475 4.35 -7.14 -18.96
N TYR A 476 3.56 -6.88 -17.92
CA TYR A 476 2.25 -7.52 -17.75
C TYR A 476 1.28 -7.08 -18.85
N ILE A 477 0.50 -8.04 -19.36
CA ILE A 477 -0.58 -7.79 -20.32
C ILE A 477 -1.70 -7.01 -19.65
N PHE A 478 -2.15 -7.50 -18.49
CA PHE A 478 -3.17 -6.84 -17.68
C PHE A 478 -2.47 -6.02 -16.60
N ARG A 479 -2.66 -4.70 -16.64
CA ARG A 479 -1.94 -3.77 -15.77
C ARG A 479 -2.87 -3.05 -14.81
N ASN A 480 -2.39 -2.82 -13.60
CA ASN A 480 -2.99 -1.85 -12.69
C ASN A 480 -2.64 -0.41 -13.12
N ARG A 481 -3.21 0.59 -12.44
CA ARG A 481 -2.99 2.02 -12.75
C ARG A 481 -1.53 2.47 -12.66
N LYS A 482 -0.70 1.78 -11.89
CA LYS A 482 0.74 2.05 -11.72
C LYS A 482 1.61 1.28 -12.71
N GLY A 483 1.02 0.53 -13.65
CA GLY A 483 1.73 -0.29 -14.64
C GLY A 483 2.21 -1.66 -14.14
N GLY A 484 1.98 -2.00 -12.86
CA GLY A 484 2.24 -3.33 -12.31
C GLY A 484 1.17 -4.36 -12.69
N ALA A 485 1.29 -5.59 -12.19
CA ALA A 485 0.32 -6.66 -12.45
C ALA A 485 -1.10 -6.26 -12.04
N PHE A 486 -2.10 -6.81 -12.72
CA PHE A 486 -3.49 -6.61 -12.34
C PHE A 486 -3.75 -7.23 -10.97
N SER A 487 -4.59 -6.59 -10.15
CA SER A 487 -4.89 -7.11 -8.82
C SER A 487 -5.93 -8.22 -8.91
N LYS A 488 -5.67 -9.35 -8.24
CA LYS A 488 -6.62 -10.46 -8.14
C LYS A 488 -7.92 -10.01 -7.46
N SER A 489 -7.85 -9.16 -6.44
CA SER A 489 -9.01 -8.68 -5.71
C SER A 489 -9.84 -7.71 -6.55
N THR A 490 -9.17 -6.87 -7.34
CA THR A 490 -9.83 -6.00 -8.32
C THR A 490 -10.53 -6.81 -9.39
N PHE A 491 -9.88 -7.83 -9.95
CA PHE A 491 -10.50 -8.70 -10.95
C PHE A 491 -11.75 -9.41 -10.39
N MET A 492 -11.63 -10.05 -9.22
CA MET A 492 -12.77 -10.70 -8.56
C MET A 492 -13.92 -9.73 -8.28
N GLY A 493 -13.62 -8.54 -7.74
CA GLY A 493 -14.63 -7.54 -7.43
C GLY A 493 -15.33 -7.00 -8.68
N GLN A 494 -14.58 -6.79 -9.77
CA GLN A 494 -15.15 -6.37 -11.05
C GLN A 494 -16.03 -7.47 -11.65
N MET A 495 -15.56 -8.72 -11.72
CA MET A 495 -16.37 -9.82 -12.25
C MET A 495 -17.68 -9.99 -11.49
N LYS A 496 -17.64 -10.02 -10.14
CA LYS A 496 -18.87 -10.10 -9.32
C LYS A 496 -19.83 -8.96 -9.60
N LYS A 497 -19.31 -7.73 -9.68
CA LYS A 497 -20.11 -6.54 -9.98
C LYS A 497 -20.79 -6.68 -11.35
N TYR A 498 -20.04 -7.03 -12.39
CA TYR A 498 -20.60 -7.13 -13.75
C TYR A 498 -21.58 -8.30 -13.88
N CYS A 499 -21.30 -9.47 -13.29
CA CYS A 499 -22.25 -10.58 -13.27
C CYS A 499 -23.59 -10.18 -12.63
N SER A 500 -23.55 -9.49 -11.49
CA SER A 500 -24.75 -8.97 -10.83
C SER A 500 -25.48 -7.90 -11.65
N GLN A 501 -24.75 -6.99 -12.31
CA GLN A 501 -25.35 -5.92 -13.12
C GLN A 501 -26.01 -6.42 -14.41
N ILE A 502 -25.42 -7.43 -15.05
CA ILE A 502 -25.93 -8.05 -16.28
C ILE A 502 -27.11 -8.99 -15.95
N GLY A 503 -27.20 -9.48 -14.72
CA GLY A 503 -28.25 -10.38 -14.28
C GLY A 503 -27.94 -11.85 -14.53
N ILE A 504 -26.66 -12.24 -14.53
CA ILE A 504 -26.24 -13.64 -14.71
C ILE A 504 -26.92 -14.51 -13.63
N GLN A 505 -27.67 -15.52 -14.05
CA GLN A 505 -28.52 -16.35 -13.19
C GLN A 505 -29.42 -15.51 -12.30
N ASN A 506 -30.19 -14.60 -12.92
CA ASN A 506 -31.08 -13.65 -12.22
C ASN A 506 -30.35 -12.74 -11.21
N GLY A 507 -29.03 -12.58 -11.35
CA GLY A 507 -28.19 -11.77 -10.46
C GLY A 507 -27.72 -12.49 -9.19
N GLU A 508 -28.06 -13.77 -9.01
CA GLU A 508 -27.68 -14.56 -7.82
C GLU A 508 -26.30 -15.20 -7.95
N TYR A 509 -25.74 -15.30 -9.16
CA TYR A 509 -24.46 -15.95 -9.37
C TYR A 509 -23.29 -15.16 -8.75
N ILE A 510 -22.58 -15.83 -7.83
CA ILE A 510 -21.36 -15.31 -7.21
C ILE A 510 -20.15 -15.86 -7.94
N PHE A 511 -19.56 -15.05 -8.81
CA PHE A 511 -18.35 -15.40 -9.52
C PHE A 511 -17.20 -15.82 -8.58
N LYS A 512 -16.63 -17.00 -8.85
CA LYS A 512 -15.48 -17.61 -8.16
C LYS A 512 -14.47 -18.10 -9.20
N SER A 513 -13.32 -17.42 -9.30
CA SER A 513 -12.33 -17.72 -10.36
C SER A 513 -11.77 -19.14 -10.32
N HIS A 514 -11.63 -19.73 -9.13
CA HIS A 514 -11.06 -21.07 -8.98
C HIS A 514 -12.02 -22.17 -9.48
N ASP A 515 -13.32 -21.91 -9.48
CA ASP A 515 -14.37 -22.87 -9.85
C ASP A 515 -14.26 -23.25 -11.34
N TYR A 516 -13.87 -22.31 -12.20
CA TYR A 516 -13.59 -22.58 -13.62
C TYR A 516 -12.42 -23.54 -13.84
N ARG A 517 -11.45 -23.59 -12.91
CA ARG A 517 -10.36 -24.57 -12.98
C ARG A 517 -10.85 -25.97 -12.61
N HIS A 518 -11.83 -26.08 -11.70
CA HIS A 518 -12.53 -27.35 -11.47
C HIS A 518 -13.28 -27.76 -12.74
N THR A 519 -14.07 -26.86 -13.34
CA THR A 519 -14.78 -27.13 -14.60
C THR A 519 -13.86 -27.70 -15.68
N VAL A 520 -12.70 -27.07 -15.94
CA VAL A 520 -11.76 -27.56 -16.97
C VAL A 520 -11.20 -28.93 -16.62
N ALA A 521 -10.84 -29.17 -15.35
CA ALA A 521 -10.29 -30.45 -14.91
C ALA A 521 -11.33 -31.58 -14.99
N THR A 522 -12.55 -31.32 -14.51
CA THR A 522 -13.70 -32.23 -14.61
C THR A 522 -14.01 -32.54 -16.06
N ASN A 523 -14.14 -31.53 -16.93
CA ASN A 523 -14.45 -31.72 -18.35
C ASN A 523 -13.37 -32.56 -19.06
N PHE A 524 -12.09 -32.29 -18.82
CA PHE A 524 -11.01 -33.11 -19.39
C PHE A 524 -11.10 -34.56 -18.95
N TYR A 525 -11.36 -34.78 -17.66
CA TYR A 525 -11.50 -36.13 -17.13
C TYR A 525 -12.74 -36.85 -17.67
N GLU A 526 -13.87 -36.16 -17.84
CA GLU A 526 -15.08 -36.70 -18.47
C GLU A 526 -14.85 -37.10 -19.93
N HIS A 527 -14.00 -36.36 -20.65
CA HIS A 527 -13.62 -36.66 -22.04
C HIS A 527 -12.43 -37.62 -22.16
N GLY A 528 -12.12 -38.39 -21.11
CA GLY A 528 -11.13 -39.47 -21.16
C GLY A 528 -9.67 -39.04 -21.13
N VAL A 529 -9.37 -37.77 -20.83
CA VAL A 529 -7.98 -37.31 -20.65
C VAL A 529 -7.39 -37.92 -19.37
N SER A 530 -6.21 -38.52 -19.47
CA SER A 530 -5.56 -39.15 -18.32
C SER A 530 -5.23 -38.14 -17.22
N ILE A 531 -5.28 -38.56 -15.95
CA ILE A 531 -5.01 -37.68 -14.80
C ILE A 531 -3.59 -37.10 -14.82
N GLN A 532 -2.62 -37.84 -15.38
CA GLN A 532 -1.25 -37.38 -15.63
C GLN A 532 -1.23 -36.19 -16.59
N SER A 533 -1.99 -36.29 -17.69
CA SER A 533 -2.08 -35.22 -18.68
C SER A 533 -2.76 -33.99 -18.10
N ILE A 534 -3.82 -34.18 -17.30
CA ILE A 534 -4.49 -33.08 -16.58
C ILE A 534 -3.54 -32.44 -15.57
N ARG A 535 -2.79 -33.23 -14.80
CA ARG A 535 -1.77 -32.74 -13.85
C ARG A 535 -0.75 -31.84 -14.55
N ASP A 536 -0.21 -32.28 -15.68
CA ASP A 536 0.81 -31.55 -16.43
C ASP A 536 0.22 -30.26 -17.05
N TYR A 537 -0.99 -30.34 -17.62
CA TYR A 537 -1.73 -29.19 -18.14
C TYR A 537 -2.02 -28.13 -17.05
N LEU A 538 -2.51 -28.58 -15.89
CA LEU A 538 -2.79 -27.72 -14.76
C LEU A 538 -1.50 -27.19 -14.12
N GLY A 539 -0.36 -27.86 -14.30
CA GLY A 539 0.93 -27.56 -13.71
C GLY A 539 0.95 -27.88 -12.22
N HIS A 540 0.60 -29.12 -11.87
CA HIS A 540 0.69 -29.69 -10.52
C HIS A 540 1.92 -30.61 -10.41
N THR A 541 2.51 -30.71 -9.22
CA THR A 541 3.65 -31.62 -8.98
C THR A 541 3.21 -33.06 -8.78
N PHE A 542 2.09 -33.26 -8.09
CA PHE A 542 1.59 -34.58 -7.73
C PHE A 542 0.15 -34.76 -8.19
N GLU A 543 -0.26 -36.01 -8.45
CA GLU A 543 -1.58 -36.34 -8.99
C GLU A 543 -2.70 -36.07 -7.96
N GLU A 544 -2.41 -36.20 -6.67
CA GLU A 544 -3.33 -35.91 -5.57
C GLU A 544 -3.78 -34.45 -5.58
N MET A 545 -2.92 -33.55 -6.08
CA MET A 545 -3.31 -32.16 -6.28
C MET A 545 -4.37 -32.01 -7.37
N THR A 546 -4.35 -32.86 -8.40
CA THR A 546 -5.31 -32.85 -9.50
C THR A 546 -6.62 -33.53 -9.11
N MET A 547 -6.59 -34.60 -8.32
CA MET A 547 -7.79 -35.29 -7.84
C MET A 547 -8.76 -34.36 -7.09
N GLN A 548 -8.25 -33.31 -6.43
CA GLN A 548 -9.07 -32.29 -5.75
C GLN A 548 -9.87 -31.38 -6.71
N TYR A 549 -9.63 -31.45 -8.01
CA TYR A 549 -10.31 -30.64 -9.03
C TYR A 549 -11.26 -31.43 -9.91
N ILE A 550 -11.30 -32.75 -9.76
CA ILE A 550 -12.14 -33.62 -10.57
C ILE A 550 -13.40 -33.88 -9.76
N ASP A 551 -14.46 -33.19 -10.15
CA ASP A 551 -15.72 -33.18 -9.43
C ASP A 551 -16.63 -34.34 -9.87
N TYR A 552 -17.66 -34.66 -9.07
CA TYR A 552 -18.71 -35.62 -9.41
C TYR A 552 -18.24 -37.07 -9.71
N MET A 553 -17.12 -37.51 -9.13
CA MET A 553 -16.63 -38.89 -9.30
C MET A 553 -17.67 -40.00 -9.02
N PRO A 554 -18.51 -39.92 -7.98
CA PRO A 554 -19.54 -40.92 -7.76
C PRO A 554 -20.56 -41.03 -8.91
N ARG A 555 -20.92 -39.90 -9.55
CA ARG A 555 -21.86 -39.90 -10.69
C ARG A 555 -21.25 -40.56 -11.91
N LYS A 556 -19.97 -40.28 -12.19
CA LYS A 556 -19.27 -40.94 -13.30
C LYS A 556 -19.15 -42.44 -13.05
N ILE A 557 -18.78 -42.85 -11.84
CA ILE A 557 -18.72 -44.27 -11.46
C ILE A 557 -20.08 -44.95 -11.69
N ALA A 558 -21.17 -44.32 -11.25
CA ALA A 558 -22.51 -44.86 -11.49
C ALA A 558 -22.82 -45.00 -13.00
N LYS A 559 -22.58 -43.95 -13.79
CA LYS A 559 -22.83 -43.96 -15.24
C LYS A 559 -21.99 -45.01 -15.98
N GLU A 560 -20.71 -45.11 -15.68
CA GLU A 560 -19.82 -46.12 -16.28
C GLU A 560 -20.20 -47.53 -15.82
N ASN A 561 -20.70 -47.69 -14.59
CA ASN A 561 -21.22 -48.96 -14.09
C ASN A 561 -22.49 -49.38 -14.83
N ASP A 562 -23.43 -48.45 -15.00
CA ASP A 562 -24.66 -48.67 -15.76
C ASP A 562 -24.32 -49.06 -17.21
N ALA A 563 -23.46 -48.28 -17.88
CA ALA A 563 -23.02 -48.56 -19.25
C ALA A 563 -22.33 -49.93 -19.39
N TYR A 564 -21.47 -50.30 -18.43
CA TYR A 564 -20.80 -51.61 -18.42
C TYR A 564 -21.80 -52.77 -18.37
N PHE A 565 -22.86 -52.65 -17.56
CA PHE A 565 -23.88 -53.71 -17.42
C PHE A 565 -24.97 -53.67 -18.50
N GLU A 566 -25.05 -52.61 -19.30
CA GLU A 566 -25.90 -52.54 -20.50
C GLU A 566 -25.33 -53.34 -21.69
N GLU A 567 -24.02 -53.59 -21.73
CA GLU A 567 -23.41 -54.42 -22.77
C GLU A 567 -23.89 -55.89 -22.68
N GLU A 568 -24.33 -56.48 -23.80
CA GLU A 568 -24.92 -57.84 -23.82
C GLU A 568 -24.03 -58.92 -23.21
N GLU A 569 -22.70 -58.80 -23.35
CA GLU A 569 -21.73 -59.74 -22.80
C GLU A 569 -21.60 -59.65 -21.27
N ASN A 570 -21.88 -58.48 -20.71
CA ASN A 570 -21.74 -58.14 -19.30
C ASN A 570 -23.10 -58.03 -18.58
N SER A 571 -24.20 -58.10 -19.33
CA SER A 571 -25.56 -58.01 -18.80
C SER A 571 -25.83 -59.12 -17.78
N LEU A 572 -26.20 -58.70 -16.58
CA LEU A 572 -26.60 -59.60 -15.49
C LEU A 572 -27.73 -60.53 -15.91
N LEU A 573 -28.73 -60.02 -16.65
CA LEU A 573 -29.84 -60.80 -17.17
C LEU A 573 -29.40 -61.86 -18.18
N ALA A 574 -28.50 -61.51 -19.11
CA ALA A 574 -27.98 -62.44 -20.11
C ALA A 574 -27.10 -63.54 -19.48
N CYS A 575 -26.32 -63.19 -18.45
CA CYS A 575 -25.55 -64.16 -17.66
C CYS A 575 -26.45 -65.11 -16.86
N MET A 576 -27.53 -64.60 -16.25
CA MET A 576 -28.49 -65.43 -15.50
C MET A 576 -29.29 -66.38 -16.40
N GLN A 577 -29.71 -65.94 -17.58
CA GLN A 577 -30.46 -66.77 -18.55
C GLN A 577 -29.59 -67.87 -19.21
N LYS A 578 -28.27 -67.68 -19.32
CA LYS A 578 -27.35 -68.74 -19.76
C LYS A 578 -27.18 -69.84 -18.71
N GLY A 579 -27.33 -69.52 -17.42
CA GLY A 579 -27.28 -70.49 -16.32
C GLY A 579 -28.50 -71.42 -16.28
N GLU A 580 -29.69 -70.93 -16.63
CA GLU A 580 -30.91 -71.76 -16.66
C GLU A 580 -30.97 -72.76 -17.83
N LYS A 581 -30.18 -72.56 -18.89
CA LYS A 581 -30.12 -73.49 -20.03
C LYS A 581 -29.23 -74.72 -19.81
N HIS A 582 -28.51 -74.77 -18.69
CA HIS A 582 -27.63 -75.89 -18.32
C HIS A 582 -28.02 -76.55 -16.98
N GLY A 583 -29.21 -76.25 -16.45
CA GLY A 583 -29.79 -76.88 -15.25
C GLY A 583 -30.67 -78.06 -15.57
#